data_AF-A0A935JW87-F1
#
_entry.id   AF-A0A935JW87-F1
#
_cell.length_a   1.000
_cell.length_b   1.000
_cell.length_c   1.000
_cell.angle_alpha   90.00
_cell.angle_beta   90.00
_cell.angle_gamma   90.00
#
_symmetry.space_group_name_H-M   'P 1'
#
loop_
_entity.id
_entity.type
_entity.pdbx_description
1 polymer ?
#
loop_
_entity_poly.entity_id
_entity_poly.type
_entity_poly.pdbx_seq_one_letter_code
_entity_poly.pdbx_strand_id
1 'polypeptide(L)' 'MTVKVHYHISQDRAGLPQDYSGARHFVPCEGQSIEDLARTQLAADYQVPASAIQIGKIEA' A
#
# COMPACT_ATOMS: atom_id res chain seq x y z
N MET A 1 -9.21 -12.40 10.27
CA MET A 1 -8.37 -13.02 9.22
C MET A 1 -7.52 -11.92 8.62
N THR A 2 -6.21 -12.12 8.46
CA THR A 2 -5.32 -11.12 7.85
C THR A 2 -5.03 -11.53 6.42
N VAL A 3 -5.04 -10.57 5.51
CA VAL A 3 -4.65 -10.79 4.11
C VAL A 3 -3.32 -10.12 3.85
N LYS A 4 -2.48 -10.75 3.03
CA LYS A 4 -1.17 -10.23 2.64
C LYS A 4 -1.31 -9.43 1.35
N VAL A 5 -0.89 -8.16 1.38
CA VAL A 5 -0.98 -7.24 0.26
C VAL A 5 0.43 -6.92 -0.23
N HIS A 6 0.69 -7.21 -1.50
CA HIS A 6 1.89 -6.83 -2.24
C HIS A 6 1.68 -5.47 -2.89
N TYR A 7 2.66 -4.58 -2.75
CA TYR A 7 2.59 -3.21 -3.24
C TYR A 7 3.93 -2.73 -3.79
N HIS A 8 3.86 -1.69 -4.62
CA HIS A 8 4.98 -0.96 -5.19
C HIS A 8 4.81 0.54 -4.92
N ILE A 9 5.90 1.22 -4.58
CA ILE A 9 5.97 2.66 -4.34
C ILE A 9 6.90 3.24 -5.40
N SER A 10 6.34 4.09 -6.28
CA SER A 10 7.01 4.64 -7.46
C SER A 10 7.76 5.97 -7.20
N GLN A 11 7.50 6.61 -6.06
CA GLN A 11 8.12 7.87 -5.68
C GLN A 11 8.29 7.97 -4.17
N ASP A 12 9.36 8.61 -3.73
CA ASP A 12 9.65 8.86 -2.33
C ASP A 12 8.89 10.09 -1.80
N ARG A 13 9.13 10.43 -0.54
CA ARG A 13 8.51 11.61 0.11
C ARG A 13 8.94 12.96 -0.47
N ALA A 14 10.07 13.01 -1.19
CA ALA A 14 10.54 14.19 -1.90
C ALA A 14 9.96 14.26 -3.33
N GLY A 15 9.17 13.26 -3.75
CA GLY A 15 8.63 13.14 -5.11
C GLY A 15 9.67 12.66 -6.12
N LEU A 16 10.80 12.13 -5.66
CA LEU A 16 11.81 11.55 -6.53
C LEU A 16 11.40 10.11 -6.90
N PRO A 17 11.66 9.67 -8.14
CA PRO A 17 11.41 8.30 -8.53
C PRO A 17 12.09 7.31 -7.58
N GLN A 18 11.30 6.36 -7.08
CA GLN A 18 11.75 5.28 -6.23
C GLN A 18 11.23 3.97 -6.81
N ASP A 19 12.04 2.91 -6.73
CA ASP A 19 11.60 1.56 -7.05
C ASP A 19 11.63 0.74 -5.77
N TYR A 20 10.54 0.82 -5.00
CA TYR A 20 10.40 0.09 -3.75
C TYR A 20 9.20 -0.83 -3.81
N SER A 21 9.42 -2.11 -3.60
CA SER A 21 8.37 -3.13 -3.58
C SER A 21 8.36 -3.85 -2.24
N GLY A 22 7.17 -4.12 -1.71
CA GLY A 22 7.00 -4.72 -0.40
C GLY A 22 5.74 -5.58 -0.31
N ALA A 23 5.62 -6.31 0.79
CA ALA A 23 4.40 -7.01 1.15
C ALA A 23 4.12 -6.83 2.64
N ARG A 24 2.86 -6.59 2.99
CA ARG A 24 2.44 -6.41 4.39
C ARG A 24 1.07 -7.06 4.63
N HIS A 25 0.87 -7.55 5.84
CA HIS A 25 -0.44 -8.07 6.27
C HIS A 25 -1.35 -6.91 6.70
N PHE A 26 -2.59 -6.94 6.22
CA PHE A 26 -3.64 -6.01 6.57
C PHE A 26 -4.83 -6.78 7.14
N VAL A 27 -5.52 -6.16 8.09
CA VAL A 27 -6.78 -6.67 8.62
C VAL A 27 -7.90 -6.04 7.79
N PRO A 28 -8.69 -6.84 7.04
CA PRO A 28 -9.85 -6.33 6.33
C PRO A 28 -10.85 -5.69 7.31
N CYS A 29 -11.41 -4.55 6.91
CA CYS A 29 -12.47 -3.87 7.64
C CYS A 29 -13.78 -4.02 6.86
N GLU A 30 -14.88 -4.35 7.53
CA GLU A 30 -16.18 -4.50 6.87
C GLU A 30 -16.61 -3.17 6.22
N GLY A 31 -17.03 -3.24 4.95
CA GLY A 31 -17.45 -2.07 4.18
C GLY A 31 -16.30 -1.24 3.57
N GLN A 32 -15.03 -1.65 3.74
CA GLN A 32 -13.88 -0.96 3.14
C GLN A 32 -13.10 -1.88 2.20
N SER A 33 -12.73 -1.36 1.02
CA SER A 33 -11.80 -2.06 0.13
C SER A 33 -10.44 -2.23 0.80
N ILE A 34 -9.91 -3.46 0.77
CA ILE A 34 -8.57 -3.74 1.30
C ILE A 34 -7.49 -2.95 0.56
N GLU A 35 -7.67 -2.69 -0.73
CA GLU A 35 -6.74 -1.91 -1.54
C GLU A 35 -6.69 -0.46 -1.07
N ASP A 36 -7.85 0.14 -0.80
CA ASP A 36 -7.93 1.52 -0.34
C ASP A 36 -7.40 1.67 1.09
N LEU A 37 -7.69 0.70 1.95
CA LEU A 37 -7.13 0.63 3.30
C LEU A 37 -5.61 0.54 3.25
N ALA A 38 -5.08 -0.40 2.45
CA ALA A 38 -3.65 -0.60 2.29
C ALA A 38 -2.97 0.65 1.73
N ARG A 39 -3.53 1.24 0.67
CA ARG A 39 -2.99 2.46 0.05
C ARG A 39 -2.93 3.62 1.05
N THR A 40 -3.98 3.81 1.85
CA THR A 40 -4.05 4.90 2.84
C THR A 40 -3.03 4.71 3.96
N GLN A 41 -2.92 3.50 4.51
CA GLN A 41 -1.94 3.21 5.57
C GLN A 41 -0.50 3.28 5.05
N LEU A 42 -0.22 2.72 3.88
CA LEU A 42 1.12 2.77 3.28
C LEU A 42 1.52 4.22 2.95
N ALA A 43 0.59 5.05 2.47
CA ALA A 43 0.85 6.46 2.20
C ALA A 43 1.27 7.21 3.47
N ALA A 44 0.58 6.96 4.59
CA ALA A 44 0.91 7.54 5.87
C ALA A 44 2.28 7.04 6.40
N ASP A 45 2.53 5.74 6.36
CA ASP A 45 3.73 5.12 6.91
C ASP A 45 5.00 5.51 6.15
N TYR A 46 4.94 5.52 4.81
CA TYR A 46 6.07 5.88 3.96
C TYR A 46 6.16 7.39 3.69
N GLN A 47 5.17 8.17 4.16
CA GLN A 47 5.08 9.62 3.93
C GLN A 47 5.08 9.98 2.44
N VAL A 48 4.35 9.20 1.64
CA VAL A 48 4.23 9.38 0.19
C VAL A 48 2.77 9.62 -0.19
N PRO A 49 2.47 10.30 -1.30
CA PRO A 49 1.08 10.42 -1.75
C PRO A 49 0.51 9.04 -2.11
N ALA A 50 -0.79 8.83 -1.86
CA ALA A 50 -1.45 7.56 -2.19
C ALA A 50 -1.33 7.17 -3.68
N SER A 51 -1.23 8.16 -4.58
CA SER A 51 -0.99 7.94 -6.01
C SER A 51 0.38 7.33 -6.33
N ALA A 52 1.35 7.40 -5.43
CA ALA A 52 2.64 6.73 -5.53
C ALA A 52 2.53 5.21 -5.36
N ILE A 53 1.41 4.73 -4.80
CA ILE A 53 1.28 3.37 -4.28
C ILE A 53 0.40 2.56 -5.22
N GLN A 54 1.00 1.52 -5.77
CA GLN A 54 0.34 0.56 -6.63
C GLN A 54 0.16 -0.75 -5.86
N ILE A 55 -1.08 -1.20 -5.73
CA ILE A 55 -1.39 -2.52 -5.16
C ILE A 55 -1.29 -3.55 -6.28
N GLY A 56 -0.50 -4.60 -6.07
CA GLY A 56 -0.23 -5.62 -7.08
C GLY A 56 -1.03 -6.90 -6.87
N LYS A 57 -0.78 -7.58 -5.75
CA LYS A 57 -1.37 -8.90 -5.44
C LYS A 57 -1.89 -8.92 -4.01
N ILE A 58 -3.06 -9.51 -3.80
CA ILE A 58 -3.63 -9.76 -2.48
C ILE A 58 -3.75 -11.28 -2.29
N GLU A 59 -3.23 -11.79 -1.18
CA GLU A 59 -3.29 -13.20 -0.78
C GLU A 59 -4.12 -13.32 0.49
N ALA A 60 -5.15 -14.17 0.49
CA ALA A 60 -6.09 -14.35 1.60
C ALA A 60 -5.81 -15.61 2.41
#